data_AF-A0A820UYZ1-F1
#
_entry.id   AF-A0A820UYZ1-F1
#
_cell.length_a   1.000
_cell.length_b   1.000
_cell.length_c   1.000
_cell.angle_alpha   90.00
_cell.angle_beta   90.00
_cell.angle_gamma   90.00
#
_symmetry.space_group_name_H-M   'P 1'
#
loop_
_entity.id
_entity.type
_entity.pdbx_description
1 polymer ?
#
loop_
_entity_poly.entity_id
_entity_poly.type
_entity_poly.pdbx_seq_one_letter_code
_entity_poly.pdbx_strand_id
1 'polypeptide(L)'
;MSRNLVVFLFMFIVSYVACTSEQELIRKLLQYYEPSVRPVLQAQAVVTVSFRMEITQLFELEEKTQILTSNVRIEQKWIDENLAWNQSEHDGIRGIRLPSHRIWLPDSYIYNAAFDLSSQAPTQGVVNGPYVMVYHTGEVVFPVLMKLRTTCKVNIQYFPFDRQICGLKFASWIYDISLINYELVANSNDSYQSESIRNSGWAILDVKQGLVWR
;
A
#
# COMPACT_ATOMS: atom_id res chain seq x y z
N MET A 1 1.31 -81.12 -8.98
CA MET A 1 1.91 -79.79 -8.72
C MET A 1 0.89 -78.74 -9.15
N SER A 2 0.07 -78.20 -8.24
CA SER A 2 -0.78 -77.05 -8.57
C SER A 2 0.03 -75.76 -8.38
N ARG A 3 -0.05 -74.84 -9.34
CA ARG A 3 0.60 -73.53 -9.26
C ARG A 3 -0.47 -72.52 -8.85
N ASN A 4 -0.26 -71.84 -7.74
CA ASN A 4 -1.13 -70.76 -7.29
C ASN A 4 -0.63 -69.44 -7.89
N LEU A 5 -1.55 -68.66 -8.45
CA LEU A 5 -1.30 -67.32 -8.96
C LEU A 5 -1.91 -66.32 -7.97
N VAL A 6 -1.10 -65.39 -7.47
CA VAL A 6 -1.56 -64.28 -6.63
C VAL A 6 -1.46 -63.00 -7.46
N VAL A 7 -2.61 -62.36 -7.69
CA VAL A 7 -2.70 -61.08 -8.39
C VAL A 7 -2.89 -59.98 -7.35
N PHE A 8 -1.95 -59.03 -7.29
CA PHE A 8 -2.07 -57.84 -6.46
C PHE A 8 -2.71 -56.71 -7.27
N LEU A 9 -3.93 -56.32 -6.89
CA LEU A 9 -4.61 -55.13 -7.42
C LEU A 9 -4.21 -53.94 -6.55
N PHE A 10 -3.38 -53.04 -7.08
CA PHE A 10 -3.10 -51.75 -6.45
C PHE A 10 -4.16 -50.73 -6.93
N MET A 11 -5.12 -50.40 -6.07
CA MET A 11 -5.96 -49.21 -6.28
C MET A 11 -5.13 -47.97 -5.98
N PHE A 12 -4.86 -47.14 -6.99
CA PHE A 12 -4.43 -45.77 -6.76
C PHE A 12 -5.63 -44.97 -6.27
N ILE A 13 -5.69 -44.72 -4.96
CA ILE A 13 -6.65 -43.75 -4.40
C ILE A 13 -6.15 -42.37 -4.81
N VAL A 14 -6.80 -41.77 -5.81
CA VAL A 14 -6.62 -40.34 -6.11
C VAL A 14 -7.29 -39.58 -4.99
N SER A 15 -6.50 -39.11 -4.02
CA SER A 15 -6.99 -38.18 -3.01
C SER A 15 -7.27 -36.84 -3.69
N TYR A 16 -8.56 -36.54 -3.91
CA TYR A 16 -8.98 -35.19 -4.27
C TYR A 16 -8.72 -34.28 -3.07
N VAL A 17 -7.68 -33.43 -3.17
CA VAL A 17 -7.53 -32.30 -2.26
C VAL A 17 -8.65 -31.33 -2.61
N ALA A 18 -9.65 -31.21 -1.74
CA ALA A 18 -10.71 -30.23 -1.88
C ALA A 18 -10.09 -28.83 -1.77
N CYS A 19 -10.02 -28.11 -2.89
CA CYS A 19 -9.59 -26.72 -2.96
C CYS A 19 -10.82 -25.84 -2.75
N THR A 20 -10.72 -24.79 -1.93
CA THR A 20 -11.81 -23.81 -1.84
C THR A 20 -11.86 -23.00 -3.15
N SER A 21 -13.05 -22.49 -3.50
CA SER A 21 -13.23 -21.67 -4.71
C SER A 21 -12.37 -20.40 -4.66
N GLU A 22 -12.13 -19.84 -3.47
CA GLU A 22 -11.20 -18.72 -3.27
C GLU A 22 -9.75 -19.14 -3.55
N GLN A 23 -9.32 -20.31 -3.07
CA GLN A 23 -7.97 -20.81 -3.34
C GLN A 23 -7.76 -21.12 -4.82
N GLU A 24 -8.78 -21.67 -5.50
CA GLU A 24 -8.75 -21.89 -6.94
C GLU A 24 -8.66 -20.58 -7.72
N LEU A 25 -9.46 -19.57 -7.33
CA LEU A 25 -9.43 -18.24 -7.92
C LEU A 25 -8.06 -17.59 -7.76
N ILE A 26 -7.50 -17.57 -6.54
CA ILE A 26 -6.16 -17.02 -6.28
C ILE A 26 -5.10 -17.73 -7.13
N ARG A 27 -5.16 -19.05 -7.23
CA ARG A 27 -4.23 -19.83 -8.06
C ARG A 27 -4.38 -19.47 -9.54
N LYS A 28 -5.61 -19.32 -10.03
CA LYS A 28 -5.91 -18.95 -11.43
C LYS A 28 -5.38 -17.54 -11.76
N LEU A 29 -5.67 -16.55 -10.91
CA LEU A 29 -5.24 -15.16 -11.11
C LEU A 29 -3.71 -15.03 -11.08
N LEU A 30 -3.04 -15.73 -10.17
CA LEU A 30 -1.60 -15.57 -9.94
C LEU A 30 -0.72 -16.58 -10.69
N GLN A 31 -1.29 -17.44 -11.55
CA GLN A 31 -0.52 -18.48 -12.23
C GLN A 31 0.56 -17.92 -13.17
N TYR A 32 0.27 -16.80 -13.83
CA TYR A 32 1.14 -16.13 -14.81
C TYR A 32 1.32 -14.64 -14.51
N TYR A 33 0.95 -14.23 -13.30
CA TYR A 33 1.04 -12.84 -12.90
C TYR A 33 2.50 -12.48 -12.60
N GLU A 34 2.99 -11.38 -13.17
CA GLU A 34 4.34 -10.87 -12.96
C GLU A 34 4.30 -9.58 -12.11
N PRO A 35 4.69 -9.63 -10.82
CA PRO A 35 4.67 -8.46 -9.93
C PRO A 35 5.57 -7.29 -10.35
N SER A 36 6.56 -7.56 -11.21
CA SER A 36 7.50 -6.53 -11.66
C SER A 36 6.94 -5.66 -12.80
N VAL A 37 5.81 -6.03 -13.39
CA VAL A 37 5.23 -5.36 -14.57
C VAL A 37 4.00 -4.55 -14.17
N ARG A 38 3.89 -3.31 -14.68
CA ARG A 38 2.72 -2.45 -14.42
C ARG A 38 1.45 -3.15 -14.90
N PRO A 39 0.34 -3.10 -14.14
CA PRO A 39 -0.83 -3.92 -14.39
C PRO A 39 -1.78 -3.30 -15.42
N VAL A 40 -1.24 -3.00 -16.61
CA VAL A 40 -1.96 -2.46 -17.76
C VAL A 40 -1.82 -3.42 -18.95
N LEU A 41 -2.89 -3.64 -19.69
CA LEU A 41 -2.89 -4.47 -20.89
C LEU A 41 -2.14 -3.78 -22.04
N GLN A 42 -2.16 -2.45 -22.08
CA GLN A 42 -1.45 -1.63 -23.06
C GLN A 42 -0.28 -0.93 -22.39
N ALA A 43 0.94 -1.13 -22.91
CA ALA A 43 2.15 -0.57 -22.31
C ALA A 43 2.17 0.97 -22.25
N GLN A 44 1.41 1.65 -23.11
CA GLN A 44 1.27 3.12 -23.14
C GLN A 44 0.25 3.66 -22.13
N ALA A 45 -0.57 2.81 -21.53
CA ALA A 45 -1.58 3.25 -20.56
C ALA A 45 -0.92 3.69 -19.25
N VAL A 46 -1.52 4.69 -18.61
CA VAL A 46 -1.10 5.23 -17.31
C VAL A 46 -1.80 4.46 -16.19
N VAL A 47 -1.08 4.14 -15.12
CA VAL A 47 -1.71 3.66 -13.88
C VAL A 47 -2.08 4.87 -13.03
N THR A 48 -3.37 5.14 -12.88
CA THR A 48 -3.86 6.15 -11.94
C THR A 48 -3.93 5.54 -10.53
N VAL A 49 -3.20 6.15 -9.59
CA VAL A 49 -3.20 5.76 -8.19
C VAL A 49 -3.93 6.82 -7.38
N SER A 50 -5.13 6.49 -6.92
CA SER A 50 -5.84 7.27 -5.91
C SER A 50 -5.09 7.20 -4.59
N PHE A 51 -4.74 8.35 -4.03
CA PHE A 51 -3.93 8.48 -2.83
C PHE A 51 -4.67 9.24 -1.74
N ARG A 52 -4.67 8.66 -0.54
CA ARG A 52 -5.16 9.30 0.69
C ARG A 52 -4.12 9.12 1.79
N MET A 53 -3.87 10.19 2.54
CA MET A 53 -3.01 10.17 3.72
C MET A 53 -3.70 10.84 4.91
N GLU A 54 -3.50 10.26 6.08
CA GLU A 54 -3.95 10.77 7.36
C GLU A 54 -2.83 10.66 8.39
N ILE A 55 -2.61 11.72 9.16
CA ILE A 55 -1.72 11.68 10.33
C ILE A 55 -2.55 11.19 11.52
N THR A 56 -2.28 9.97 11.99
CA THR A 56 -3.01 9.36 13.11
C THR A 56 -2.42 9.74 14.46
N GLN A 57 -1.12 10.05 14.50
CA GLN A 57 -0.43 10.50 15.70
C GLN A 57 0.79 11.33 15.34
N LEU A 58 0.95 12.48 16.00
CA LEU A 58 2.20 13.23 16.04
C LEU A 58 3.04 12.72 17.21
N PHE A 59 4.28 12.30 16.99
CA PHE A 59 5.15 11.88 18.10
C PHE A 59 5.98 13.04 18.61
N GLU A 60 6.75 13.68 17.74
CA GLU A 60 7.65 14.78 18.12
C GLU A 60 8.08 15.57 16.90
N LEU A 61 8.45 16.82 17.14
CA LEU A 61 9.22 17.65 16.23
C LEU A 61 10.53 18.01 16.94
N GLU A 62 11.63 17.40 16.53
CA GLU A 62 12.95 17.69 17.08
C GLU A 62 13.49 18.97 16.44
N GLU A 63 13.48 20.12 17.14
CA GLU A 63 13.83 21.40 16.50
C GLU A 63 15.31 21.48 16.08
N LYS A 64 16.19 20.82 16.84
CA LYS A 64 17.64 20.78 16.56
C LYS A 64 17.98 19.98 15.32
N THR A 65 17.36 18.82 15.16
CA THR A 65 17.61 17.91 14.02
C THR A 65 16.67 18.19 12.85
N GLN A 66 15.63 19.01 13.05
CA GLN A 66 14.62 19.35 12.05
C GLN A 66 13.85 18.11 11.56
N ILE A 67 13.58 17.18 12.47
CA ILE A 67 12.90 15.91 12.17
C ILE A 67 11.51 15.91 12.79
N LEU A 68 10.51 15.70 11.94
CA LEU A 68 9.14 15.40 12.34
C LEU A 68 8.91 13.89 12.35
N THR A 69 8.53 13.35 13.49
CA THR A 69 8.16 11.94 13.65
C THR A 69 6.65 11.84 13.83
N SER A 70 5.97 11.06 12.98
CA SER A 70 4.51 10.88 13.00
C SER A 70 4.13 9.43 12.66
N ASN A 71 2.97 8.97 13.10
CA ASN A 71 2.29 7.83 12.51
C ASN A 71 1.35 8.34 11.41
N VAL A 72 1.44 7.72 10.25
CA VAL A 72 0.59 8.03 9.11
C VAL A 72 -0.13 6.78 8.63
N ARG A 73 -1.42 6.95 8.33
CA ARG A 73 -2.22 5.98 7.58
C ARG A 73 -2.24 6.44 6.12
N ILE A 74 -1.80 5.57 5.23
CA ILE A 74 -1.81 5.77 3.79
C ILE A 74 -2.76 4.74 3.19
N GLU A 75 -3.63 5.18 2.28
CA GLU A 75 -4.47 4.31 1.48
C GLU A 75 -4.22 4.61 0.00
N GLN A 76 -3.84 3.58 -0.75
CA GLN A 76 -3.63 3.65 -2.19
C GLN A 76 -4.65 2.76 -2.88
N LYS A 77 -5.24 3.27 -3.96
CA LYS A 77 -6.12 2.47 -4.82
C LYS A 77 -5.73 2.61 -6.27
N TRP A 78 -5.72 1.51 -6.99
CA TRP A 78 -5.49 1.47 -8.43
C TRP A 78 -6.29 0.33 -9.05
N ILE A 79 -6.37 0.29 -10.37
CA ILE A 79 -6.92 -0.85 -11.11
C ILE A 79 -5.77 -1.72 -11.58
N ASP A 80 -5.85 -3.02 -11.27
CA ASP A 80 -5.01 -4.05 -11.86
C ASP A 80 -5.83 -4.83 -12.90
N GLU A 81 -5.55 -4.58 -14.18
CA GLU A 81 -6.31 -5.17 -15.29
C GLU A 81 -6.14 -6.70 -15.38
N ASN A 82 -5.09 -7.27 -14.76
CA ASN A 82 -4.82 -8.71 -14.75
C ASN A 82 -5.48 -9.42 -13.56
N LEU A 83 -6.05 -8.69 -12.60
CA LEU A 83 -6.68 -9.24 -11.40
C LEU A 83 -8.20 -9.07 -11.37
N ALA A 84 -8.84 -8.82 -12.51
CA ALA A 84 -10.29 -8.80 -12.63
C ALA A 84 -10.88 -10.21 -12.84
N TRP A 85 -12.06 -10.48 -12.29
CA TRP A 85 -12.79 -11.72 -12.52
C TRP A 85 -14.32 -11.53 -12.50
N ASN A 86 -15.03 -12.51 -13.05
CA ASN A 86 -16.47 -12.56 -12.98
C ASN A 86 -16.93 -13.29 -11.70
N GLN A 87 -17.67 -12.60 -10.83
CA GLN A 87 -18.13 -13.16 -9.56
C GLN A 87 -19.01 -14.41 -9.75
N SER A 88 -19.81 -14.47 -10.82
CA SER A 88 -20.73 -15.59 -11.05
C SER A 88 -20.01 -16.90 -11.38
N GLU A 89 -18.75 -16.84 -11.80
CA GLU A 89 -17.91 -18.01 -12.10
C GLU A 89 -17.14 -18.51 -10.88
N HIS A 90 -17.17 -17.76 -9.78
CA HIS A 90 -16.33 -17.97 -8.60
C HIS A 90 -17.14 -17.81 -7.31
N ASP A 91 -18.28 -18.50 -7.21
CA ASP A 91 -19.15 -18.54 -6.02
C ASP A 91 -19.56 -17.17 -5.44
N GLY A 92 -19.66 -16.15 -6.29
CA GLY A 92 -20.01 -14.79 -5.86
C GLY A 92 -18.90 -14.06 -5.10
N ILE A 93 -17.65 -14.53 -5.14
CA ILE A 93 -16.52 -13.89 -4.46
C ILE A 93 -16.32 -12.48 -5.03
N ARG A 94 -16.48 -11.47 -4.19
CA ARG A 94 -16.36 -10.04 -4.54
C ARG A 94 -14.97 -9.47 -4.36
N GLY A 95 -14.23 -10.01 -3.40
CA GLY A 95 -12.89 -9.56 -3.10
C GLY A 95 -12.10 -10.63 -2.37
N ILE A 96 -10.80 -10.58 -2.54
CA ILE A 96 -9.83 -11.53 -2.00
C ILE A 96 -8.69 -10.76 -1.32
N ARG A 97 -8.11 -11.36 -0.30
CA ARG A 97 -6.93 -10.81 0.38
C ARG A 97 -5.67 -11.47 -0.17
N LEU A 98 -4.75 -10.69 -0.68
CA LEU A 98 -3.46 -11.19 -1.19
C LEU A 98 -2.29 -10.63 -0.37
N PRO A 99 -1.22 -11.42 -0.16
CA PRO A 99 0.05 -10.87 0.27
C PRO A 99 0.55 -9.86 -0.77
N SER A 100 0.89 -8.65 -0.33
CA SER A 100 1.23 -7.53 -1.22
C SER A 100 2.41 -7.85 -2.16
N HIS A 101 3.43 -8.56 -1.65
CA HIS A 101 4.62 -8.97 -2.41
C HIS A 101 4.35 -9.94 -3.57
N ARG A 102 3.13 -10.49 -3.68
CA ARG A 102 2.73 -11.38 -4.78
C ARG A 102 2.09 -10.65 -5.94
N ILE A 103 1.85 -9.35 -5.81
CA ILE A 103 1.28 -8.52 -6.88
C ILE A 103 2.13 -7.28 -7.11
N TRP A 104 1.89 -6.60 -8.22
CA TRP A 104 2.50 -5.29 -8.47
C TRP A 104 1.99 -4.28 -7.44
N LEU A 105 2.91 -3.45 -6.95
CA LEU A 105 2.62 -2.30 -6.10
C LEU A 105 3.23 -1.07 -6.75
N PRO A 106 2.59 0.11 -6.65
CA PRO A 106 3.24 1.35 -7.03
C PRO A 106 4.48 1.57 -6.14
N ASP A 107 5.55 2.10 -6.73
CA ASP A 107 6.84 2.41 -6.09
C ASP A 107 6.81 3.74 -5.32
N SER A 108 5.73 3.91 -4.58
CA SER A 108 5.41 5.03 -3.73
C SER A 108 6.50 5.32 -2.68
N TYR A 109 7.07 6.53 -2.72
CA TYR A 109 8.19 6.93 -1.88
C TYR A 109 8.01 8.31 -1.24
N ILE A 110 8.42 8.43 0.03
CA ILE A 110 8.48 9.69 0.78
C ILE A 110 9.87 10.33 0.60
N TYR A 111 9.97 11.31 -0.28
CA TYR A 111 11.24 11.93 -0.69
C TYR A 111 11.95 12.73 0.39
N ASN A 112 11.21 13.24 1.37
CA ASN A 112 11.79 13.96 2.49
C ASN A 112 11.89 13.10 3.75
N ALA A 113 11.82 11.76 3.62
CA ALA A 113 12.13 10.84 4.70
C ALA A 113 13.55 11.14 5.24
N ALA A 114 13.67 11.26 6.56
CA ALA A 114 14.95 11.52 7.20
C ALA A 114 15.81 10.24 7.14
N PHE A 115 16.99 10.33 6.53
CA PHE A 115 17.91 9.18 6.46
C PHE A 115 18.65 9.04 7.79
N ASP A 116 18.35 7.97 8.52
CA ASP A 116 19.06 7.64 9.75
C ASP A 116 20.17 6.62 9.42
N LEU A 117 21.41 7.12 9.34
CA LEU A 117 22.64 6.33 9.12
C LEU A 117 22.85 5.23 10.18
N SER A 118 22.24 5.36 11.36
CA SER A 118 22.32 4.37 12.44
C SER A 118 21.25 3.30 12.34
N SER A 119 20.17 3.56 11.62
CA SER A 119 19.11 2.60 11.37
C SER A 119 19.53 1.65 10.24
N GLN A 120 19.59 0.35 10.53
CA GLN A 120 19.83 -0.69 9.52
C GLN A 120 18.61 -0.88 8.59
N ALA A 121 17.72 0.11 8.48
CA ALA A 121 16.47 0.06 7.73
C ALA A 121 16.56 0.99 6.50
N PRO A 122 17.11 0.53 5.37
CA PRO A 122 17.32 1.32 4.15
C PRO A 122 16.02 1.79 3.46
N THR A 123 14.85 1.48 4.01
CA THR A 123 13.53 1.65 3.37
C THR A 123 12.60 2.64 4.08
N GLN A 124 13.09 3.55 4.92
CA GLN A 124 12.21 4.46 5.71
C GLN A 124 11.20 5.26 4.88
N GLY A 125 11.51 5.57 3.62
CA GLY A 125 10.60 6.28 2.71
C GLY A 125 9.69 5.38 1.88
N VAL A 126 9.92 4.07 1.83
CA VAL A 126 9.17 3.14 0.97
C VAL A 126 7.81 2.84 1.63
N VAL A 127 6.72 3.07 0.90
CA VAL A 127 5.39 2.69 1.36
C VAL A 127 5.20 1.19 1.12
N ASN A 128 5.26 0.41 2.19
CA ASN A 128 5.10 -1.05 2.14
C ASN A 128 4.18 -1.53 3.28
N GLY A 129 3.44 -2.61 3.03
CA GLY A 129 2.49 -3.24 3.94
C GLY A 129 2.31 -4.71 3.55
N PRO A 130 1.82 -5.57 4.46
CA PRO A 130 1.86 -7.02 4.26
C PRO A 130 0.78 -7.57 3.32
N TYR A 131 -0.37 -6.90 3.22
CA TYR A 131 -1.55 -7.40 2.52
C TYR A 131 -2.26 -6.29 1.75
N VAL A 132 -2.96 -6.70 0.71
CA VAL A 132 -3.86 -5.89 -0.10
C VAL A 132 -5.24 -6.55 -0.14
N MET A 133 -6.27 -5.75 -0.41
CA MET A 133 -7.57 -6.25 -0.85
C MET A 133 -7.69 -6.04 -2.35
N VAL A 134 -8.07 -7.08 -3.08
CA VAL A 134 -8.35 -7.01 -4.52
C VAL A 134 -9.82 -7.32 -4.72
N TYR A 135 -10.52 -6.49 -5.49
CA TYR A 135 -11.93 -6.68 -5.83
C TYR A 135 -12.10 -7.23 -7.24
N HIS A 136 -13.24 -7.84 -7.50
CA HIS A 136 -13.54 -8.50 -8.78
C HIS A 136 -13.46 -7.57 -10.00
N THR A 137 -13.56 -6.25 -9.79
CA THR A 137 -13.39 -5.21 -10.82
C THR A 137 -11.94 -5.00 -11.22
N GLY A 138 -10.98 -5.63 -10.55
CA GLY A 138 -9.55 -5.33 -10.63
C GLY A 138 -9.12 -4.19 -9.70
N GLU A 139 -10.04 -3.55 -8.97
CA GLU A 139 -9.66 -2.53 -7.99
C GLU A 139 -8.84 -3.15 -6.85
N VAL A 140 -7.65 -2.60 -6.63
CA VAL A 140 -6.77 -2.96 -5.52
C VAL A 140 -6.80 -1.85 -4.49
N VAL A 141 -6.97 -2.22 -3.21
CA VAL A 141 -6.88 -1.33 -2.07
C VAL A 141 -5.70 -1.75 -1.20
N PHE A 142 -4.74 -0.85 -1.03
CA PHE A 142 -3.52 -1.05 -0.27
C PHE A 142 -3.45 -0.08 0.92
N PRO A 143 -3.90 -0.51 2.11
CA PRO A 143 -3.79 0.27 3.33
C PRO A 143 -2.43 0.01 4.01
N VAL A 144 -1.72 1.08 4.34
CA VAL A 144 -0.44 1.06 5.06
C VAL A 144 -0.53 1.95 6.30
N LEU A 145 -0.07 1.44 7.44
CA LEU A 145 0.17 2.24 8.64
C LEU A 145 1.67 2.23 8.90
N MET A 146 2.32 3.40 8.91
CA MET A 146 3.76 3.48 9.11
C MET A 146 4.15 4.64 10.02
N LYS A 147 5.21 4.42 10.80
CA LYS A 147 5.90 5.48 11.53
C LYS A 147 6.87 6.16 10.57
N LEU A 148 6.66 7.44 10.32
CA LEU A 148 7.39 8.23 9.35
C LEU A 148 8.22 9.29 10.05
N ARG A 149 9.53 9.31 9.76
CA ARG A 149 10.43 10.40 10.12
C ARG A 149 10.70 11.23 8.87
N THR A 150 10.40 12.51 8.90
CA THR A 150 10.59 13.42 7.75
C THR A 150 11.34 14.66 8.15
N THR A 151 12.09 15.20 7.20
CA THR A 151 12.73 16.51 7.36
C THR A 151 11.70 17.62 7.26
N CYS A 152 11.71 18.52 8.23
CA CYS A 152 10.83 19.68 8.32
C CYS A 152 11.62 20.93 8.71
N LYS A 153 11.56 21.99 7.90
CA LYS A 153 12.25 23.24 8.18
C LYS A 153 11.56 23.99 9.33
N VAL A 154 12.15 23.90 10.52
CA VAL A 154 11.64 24.57 11.73
C VAL A 154 12.00 26.06 11.72
N ASN A 155 11.04 26.92 12.06
CA ASN A 155 11.25 28.35 12.26
C ASN A 155 11.00 28.77 13.72
N ILE A 156 12.06 29.04 14.46
CA ILE A 156 12.01 29.35 15.91
C ILE A 156 11.86 30.84 16.25
N GLN A 157 11.45 31.69 15.30
CA GLN A 157 11.37 33.14 15.49
C GLN A 157 10.48 33.58 16.67
N TYR A 158 9.41 32.83 16.96
CA TYR A 158 8.40 33.19 17.96
C TYR A 158 8.31 32.20 19.11
N PHE A 159 9.40 31.46 19.39
CA PHE A 159 9.45 30.51 20.49
C PHE A 159 9.03 31.18 21.82
N PRO A 160 8.19 30.53 22.66
CA PRO A 160 7.64 29.17 22.54
C PRO A 160 6.24 29.08 21.89
N PHE A 161 5.74 30.17 21.27
CA PHE A 161 4.40 30.25 20.67
C PHE A 161 4.46 30.28 19.14
N ASP A 162 5.32 29.45 18.58
CA ASP A 162 5.59 29.34 17.15
C ASP A 162 4.63 28.40 16.43
N ARG A 163 4.54 28.56 15.11
CA ARG A 163 3.76 27.69 14.21
C ARG A 163 4.71 27.09 13.19
N GLN A 164 4.60 25.78 13.01
CA GLN A 164 5.46 25.03 12.11
C GLN A 164 4.67 24.52 10.90
N ILE A 165 5.30 24.60 9.73
CA ILE A 165 4.73 24.12 8.46
C ILE A 165 5.65 23.02 7.93
N CYS A 166 5.24 21.78 8.12
CA CYS A 166 5.97 20.61 7.65
C CYS A 166 5.27 20.01 6.42
N GLY A 167 5.96 20.02 5.29
CA GLY A 167 5.48 19.38 4.06
C GLY A 167 5.91 17.91 4.00
N LEU A 168 4.99 17.02 3.65
CA LEU A 168 5.30 15.64 3.28
C LEU A 168 5.36 15.55 1.76
N LYS A 169 6.48 15.03 1.22
CA LYS A 169 6.71 14.95 -0.22
C LYS A 169 6.63 13.50 -0.66
N PHE A 170 5.66 13.21 -1.50
CA PHE A 170 5.36 11.86 -1.97
C PHE A 170 5.34 11.83 -3.49
N ALA A 171 5.97 10.81 -4.07
CA ALA A 171 5.92 10.54 -5.51
C ALA A 171 6.35 9.08 -5.78
N SER A 172 6.19 8.66 -7.04
CA SER A 172 6.82 7.44 -7.56
C SER A 172 8.34 7.59 -7.57
N TRP A 173 9.06 6.52 -7.24
CA TRP A 173 10.53 6.52 -7.18
C TRP A 173 11.19 6.48 -8.57
N ILE A 174 10.68 5.65 -9.48
CA ILE A 174 11.26 5.36 -10.80
C ILE A 174 10.38 5.89 -11.93
N TYR A 175 9.06 5.79 -11.80
CA TYR A 175 8.13 6.16 -12.86
C TYR A 175 7.82 7.66 -12.86
N ASP A 176 7.72 8.22 -14.07
CA ASP A 176 7.17 9.56 -14.29
C ASP A 176 5.63 9.53 -14.44
N ILE A 177 5.05 10.73 -14.58
CA ILE A 177 3.60 10.93 -14.69
C ILE A 177 2.94 10.23 -15.89
N SER A 178 3.71 9.94 -16.96
CA SER A 178 3.21 9.24 -18.13
C SER A 178 3.02 7.74 -17.91
N LEU A 179 3.54 7.20 -16.80
CA LEU A 179 3.42 5.78 -16.46
C LEU A 179 2.62 5.56 -15.17
N ILE A 180 2.77 6.45 -14.19
CA ILE A 180 2.00 6.47 -12.94
C ILE A 180 1.56 7.89 -12.61
N ASN A 181 0.26 8.11 -12.49
CA ASN A 181 -0.31 9.39 -12.08
C ASN A 181 -0.98 9.26 -10.71
N TYR A 182 -0.56 10.07 -9.73
CA TYR A 182 -1.17 10.08 -8.40
C TYR A 182 -2.28 11.14 -8.33
N GLU A 183 -3.48 10.71 -7.94
CA GLU A 183 -4.64 11.58 -7.76
C GLU A 183 -5.02 11.64 -6.29
N LEU A 184 -5.07 12.85 -5.73
CA LEU A 184 -5.46 13.05 -4.34
C LEU A 184 -6.97 12.89 -4.22
N VAL A 185 -7.39 11.95 -3.37
CA VAL A 185 -8.80 11.80 -3.04
C VAL A 185 -9.14 12.87 -2.01
N ALA A 186 -9.78 13.96 -2.46
CA ALA A 186 -10.27 15.00 -1.57
C ALA A 186 -11.22 14.39 -0.53
N ASN A 187 -11.02 14.73 0.75
CA ASN A 187 -11.99 14.41 1.79
C ASN A 187 -13.20 15.32 1.59
N SER A 188 -14.24 14.80 0.94
CA SER A 188 -15.40 15.61 0.56
C SER A 188 -16.31 16.00 1.72
N ASN A 189 -16.11 15.53 2.96
CA ASN A 189 -16.92 15.93 4.12
C ASN A 189 -16.32 15.65 5.51
N ASP A 190 -15.06 15.24 5.63
CA ASP A 190 -14.48 15.06 6.97
C ASP A 190 -13.96 16.40 7.46
N SER A 191 -14.80 17.09 8.22
CA SER A 191 -14.30 17.92 9.31
C SER A 191 -13.27 17.05 10.05
N TYR A 192 -11.99 17.32 9.84
CA TYR A 192 -10.92 16.74 10.63
C TYR A 192 -11.15 17.21 12.08
N GLN A 193 -12.06 16.55 12.79
CA GLN A 193 -11.93 16.38 14.22
C GLN A 193 -10.77 15.40 14.37
N SER A 194 -9.55 15.92 14.21
CA SER A 194 -8.48 15.44 15.05
C SER A 194 -8.99 15.69 16.46
N GLU A 195 -9.66 14.71 17.06
CA GLU A 195 -9.76 14.66 18.51
C GLU A 195 -8.36 14.97 18.99
N SER A 196 -8.21 16.12 19.64
CA SER A 196 -6.94 16.83 19.71
C SER A 196 -5.83 15.83 19.98
N ILE A 197 -5.02 15.52 18.97
CA ILE A 197 -3.85 14.65 19.14
C ILE A 197 -2.88 15.50 19.96
N ARG A 198 -3.13 15.60 21.27
CA ARG A 198 -2.30 16.29 22.25
C ARG A 198 -1.13 15.37 22.51
N ASN A 199 -0.17 15.38 21.60
CA ASN A 199 1.05 14.63 21.78
C ASN A 199 2.23 15.61 21.72
N SER A 200 3.05 15.54 22.76
CA SER A 200 4.34 16.24 22.83
C SER A 200 4.28 17.75 22.66
N GLY A 201 3.22 18.39 23.15
CA GLY A 201 3.08 19.85 23.19
C GLY A 201 2.58 20.50 21.90
N TRP A 202 2.35 19.74 20.82
CA TRP A 202 1.86 20.25 19.54
C TRP A 202 0.40 19.89 19.30
N ALA A 203 -0.33 20.76 18.61
CA ALA A 203 -1.68 20.51 18.11
C ALA A 203 -1.69 20.70 16.58
N ILE A 204 -2.29 19.75 15.87
CA ILE A 204 -2.46 19.87 14.41
C ILE A 204 -3.59 20.85 14.15
N LEU A 205 -3.26 22.00 13.55
CA LEU A 205 -4.22 23.07 13.26
C LEU A 205 -4.94 22.85 11.92
N ASP A 206 -4.23 22.32 10.93
CA ASP A 206 -4.71 22.14 9.56
C ASP A 206 -3.84 21.10 8.83
N VAL A 207 -4.44 20.38 7.88
CA VAL A 207 -3.75 19.44 6.99
C VAL A 207 -4.20 19.75 5.57
N LYS A 208 -3.36 20.44 4.82
CA LYS A 208 -3.60 20.73 3.39
C LYS A 208 -2.91 19.70 2.53
N GLN A 209 -3.68 19.09 1.63
CA GLN A 209 -3.16 18.23 0.59
C GLN A 209 -3.10 19.03 -0.71
N GLY A 210 -1.99 18.90 -1.44
CA GLY A 210 -1.79 19.58 -2.71
C GLY A 210 -0.69 18.90 -3.51
N LEU A 211 -0.88 18.84 -4.83
CA LEU A 211 0.15 18.34 -5.74
C LEU A 211 1.25 19.41 -5.87
N VAL A 212 2.50 19.01 -5.65
CA VAL A 212 3.66 19.87 -5.83
C VAL A 212 4.37 19.40 -7.09
N TRP A 213 4.20 20.14 -8.19
CA TRP A 213 4.94 19.92 -9.42
C TRP A 213 6.36 20.48 -9.28
N ARG A 214 7.36 19.74 -9.77
CA ARG A 214 8.70 20.28 -10.05
C ARG A 214 8.77 20.71 -11.50
#